data_AF-A0A9P6SSU4-F1
#
_entry.id   AF-A0A9P6SSU4-F1
#
_cell.length_a   1.000
_cell.length_b   1.000
_cell.length_c   1.000
_cell.angle_alpha   90.00
_cell.angle_beta   90.00
_cell.angle_gamma   90.00
#
_symmetry.space_group_name_H-M   'P 1'
#
loop_
_entity.id
_entity.type
_entity.pdbx_description
1 polymer ?
#
loop_
_entity_poly.entity_id
_entity_poly.type
_entity_poly.pdbx_seq_one_letter_code
_entity_poly.pdbx_strand_id
1 'polypeptide(L)'
;MAKHQEHPYHVMIGGGDQLYCDGLLNQKEMEEWLAVTSVSSREKAPCKPEWKVAIESYYFSRYCEWFSQGTYATALASIPSVNMWDDHDTIDGYGSYPESTQKSSVMTVIGESSRRFYLLFQQHTVPELTSRHGFISAGVGESILTSLGPSTSLLVLDARSERTKNMVCSDKTYNLIFEKLYEDIHVPQGTRHLLVQLGVPIAYPRLVFAENLMGSVGSVLGGIAGGKNVVNRLNGEPELLDDLNDHWTAKSHKLERNNFVRRLQKFADDRKIRVTFLSGDVHCAGVGRFFAKVSPPEKDFHLMYQIISSAIVNEPPPEGVIKLLHFQDKVHTMKGDPLPGDKVTTYEDMYPMFTTDVDEKPLQMDKLLPRRNYSQGHFNQHTSSIEITIFAEKVRGGPEHIPANDKGTKGYTIHIPHLV
;
A
#
# COMPACT_ATOMS: atom_id res chain seq x y z
N MET A 1 17.03 -3.49 13.50
CA MET A 1 18.23 -2.78 14.00
C MET A 1 19.55 -3.50 13.70
N ALA A 2 19.72 -4.82 13.92
CA ALA A 2 20.97 -5.52 13.63
C ALA A 2 21.51 -5.26 12.20
N LYS A 3 20.66 -5.42 11.18
CA LYS A 3 21.05 -5.11 9.78
C LYS A 3 21.45 -3.65 9.55
N HIS A 4 20.80 -2.70 10.23
CA HIS A 4 21.14 -1.28 10.14
C HIS A 4 22.52 -1.00 10.76
N GLN A 5 22.92 -1.74 11.80
CA GLN A 5 24.26 -1.62 12.38
C GLN A 5 25.34 -2.17 11.44
N GLU A 6 25.05 -3.25 10.71
CA GLU A 6 25.97 -3.82 9.71
C GLU A 6 26.06 -2.94 8.44
N HIS A 7 24.90 -2.51 7.93
CA HIS A 7 24.76 -1.72 6.72
C HIS A 7 23.72 -0.63 6.97
N PRO A 8 24.15 0.59 7.37
CA PRO A 8 23.24 1.68 7.69
C PRO A 8 22.25 1.99 6.58
N TYR A 9 20.98 1.90 6.92
CA TYR A 9 19.88 2.32 6.06
C TYR A 9 19.82 3.85 5.99
N HIS A 10 19.80 4.36 4.77
CA HIS A 10 19.69 5.78 4.47
C HIS A 10 18.29 6.34 4.80
N VAL A 11 17.26 5.52 4.58
CA VAL A 11 15.86 5.88 4.82
C VAL A 11 15.04 4.61 5.09
N MET A 12 14.04 4.72 5.95
CA MET A 12 12.97 3.74 6.14
C MET A 12 11.70 4.23 5.43
N ILE A 13 11.04 3.34 4.69
CA ILE A 13 9.83 3.68 3.95
C ILE A 13 8.63 2.96 4.58
N GLY A 14 7.68 3.71 5.14
CA GLY A 14 6.48 3.17 5.77
C GLY A 14 5.30 3.15 4.78
N GLY A 15 4.89 1.95 4.36
CA GLY A 15 3.95 1.68 3.25
C GLY A 15 2.46 1.95 3.47
N GLY A 16 2.05 2.56 4.59
CA GLY A 16 0.72 2.41 5.18
C GLY A 16 0.74 1.46 6.39
N ASP A 17 -0.31 1.46 7.20
CA ASP A 17 -0.55 0.49 8.27
C ASP A 17 0.59 0.34 9.29
N GLN A 18 1.29 1.44 9.60
CA GLN A 18 2.30 1.38 10.66
C GLN A 18 1.66 1.15 12.02
N LEU A 19 0.38 1.53 12.18
CA LEU A 19 -0.49 1.23 13.31
C LEU A 19 -1.89 0.85 12.81
N TYR A 20 -2.61 0.13 13.66
CA TYR A 20 -4.00 -0.24 13.44
C TYR A 20 -4.89 0.51 14.43
N CYS A 21 -5.83 1.29 13.92
CA CYS A 21 -6.74 2.14 14.68
C CYS A 21 -8.18 1.60 14.72
N ASP A 22 -8.44 0.42 14.15
CA ASP A 22 -9.78 -0.20 14.05
C ASP A 22 -10.47 -0.40 15.40
N GLY A 23 -9.67 -0.58 16.46
CA GLY A 23 -10.14 -0.64 17.84
C GLY A 23 -10.90 0.60 18.31
N LEU A 24 -10.88 1.70 17.54
CA LEU A 24 -11.71 2.88 17.77
C LEU A 24 -13.19 2.50 17.78
N LEU A 25 -13.63 1.60 16.89
CA LEU A 25 -15.02 1.18 16.78
C LEU A 25 -15.51 0.34 17.98
N ASN A 26 -14.59 -0.05 18.86
CA ASN A 26 -14.89 -0.76 20.12
C ASN A 26 -14.86 0.19 21.34
N GLN A 27 -14.60 1.48 21.15
CA GLN A 27 -14.77 2.46 22.22
C GLN A 27 -16.26 2.63 22.52
N LYS A 28 -16.59 2.81 23.80
CA LYS A 28 -17.98 2.94 24.28
C LYS A 28 -18.79 3.96 23.46
N GLU A 29 -18.21 5.12 23.19
CA GLU A 29 -18.82 6.20 22.41
C GLU A 29 -19.14 5.78 20.96
N MET A 30 -18.26 4.97 20.34
CA MET A 30 -18.49 4.44 19.00
C MET A 30 -19.52 3.30 19.03
N GLU A 31 -19.54 2.47 20.07
CA GLU A 31 -20.59 1.47 20.25
C GLU A 31 -21.98 2.11 20.40
N GLU A 32 -22.09 3.24 21.10
CA GLU A 32 -23.33 4.03 21.17
C GLU A 32 -23.80 4.50 19.79
N TRP A 33 -22.88 5.00 18.96
CA TRP A 33 -23.19 5.40 17.58
C TRP A 33 -23.60 4.19 16.71
N LEU A 34 -22.87 3.09 16.81
CA LEU A 34 -23.12 1.86 16.06
C LEU A 34 -24.42 1.15 16.48
N ALA A 35 -24.89 1.35 17.72
CA ALA A 35 -26.16 0.83 18.21
C ALA A 35 -27.40 1.42 17.51
N VAL A 36 -27.25 2.51 16.74
CA VAL A 36 -28.31 3.02 15.86
C VAL A 36 -28.49 2.05 14.69
N THR A 37 -29.52 1.21 14.78
CA THR A 37 -29.75 0.09 13.85
C THR A 37 -30.13 0.53 12.43
N SER A 38 -30.81 1.67 12.29
CA SER A 38 -31.12 2.28 11.00
C SER A 38 -29.88 2.96 10.44
N VAL A 39 -29.34 2.43 9.33
CA VAL A 39 -28.17 3.01 8.63
C VAL A 39 -28.42 4.49 8.30
N SER A 40 -29.58 4.83 7.72
CA SER A 40 -29.89 6.23 7.39
C SER A 40 -29.96 7.14 8.61
N SER A 41 -30.44 6.62 9.75
CA SER A 41 -30.48 7.38 11.00
C SER A 41 -29.08 7.57 11.59
N ARG A 42 -28.23 6.54 11.48
CA ARG A 42 -26.83 6.56 11.93
C ARG A 42 -25.98 7.54 11.12
N GLU A 43 -26.15 7.57 9.81
CA GLU A 43 -25.47 8.50 8.90
C GLU A 43 -25.86 9.96 9.15
N LYS A 44 -27.12 10.20 9.57
CA LYS A 44 -27.64 11.53 9.90
C LYS A 44 -27.34 11.96 11.34
N ALA A 45 -26.85 11.05 12.19
CA ALA A 45 -26.56 11.36 13.59
C ALA A 45 -25.41 12.37 13.67
N PRO A 46 -25.57 13.50 14.39
CA PRO A 46 -24.48 14.43 14.61
C PRO A 46 -23.42 13.79 15.51
N CYS A 47 -22.14 14.08 15.25
CA CYS A 47 -21.08 13.69 16.17
C CYS A 47 -21.20 14.51 17.46
N LYS A 48 -21.44 13.85 18.59
CA LYS A 48 -21.57 14.52 19.88
C LYS A 48 -20.20 15.06 20.35
N PRO A 49 -20.15 16.17 21.13
CA PRO A 49 -18.89 16.71 21.64
C PRO A 49 -18.05 15.69 22.41
N GLU A 50 -18.67 14.85 23.23
CA GLU A 50 -18.01 13.79 23.97
C GLU A 50 -17.42 12.70 23.06
N TRP A 51 -18.10 12.38 21.95
CA TRP A 51 -17.59 11.42 20.96
C TRP A 51 -16.35 11.96 20.25
N LYS A 52 -16.35 13.26 19.89
CA LYS A 52 -15.17 13.91 19.32
C LYS A 52 -13.97 13.84 20.26
N VAL A 53 -14.17 14.14 21.55
CA VAL A 53 -13.09 14.03 22.55
C VAL A 53 -12.58 12.59 22.68
N ALA A 54 -13.47 11.60 22.67
CA ALA A 54 -13.09 10.19 22.74
C ALA A 54 -12.28 9.75 21.51
N ILE A 55 -12.71 10.13 20.29
CA ILE A 55 -11.99 9.86 19.04
C ILE A 55 -10.59 10.47 19.09
N GLU A 56 -10.49 11.76 19.44
CA GLU A 56 -9.19 12.44 19.49
C GLU A 56 -8.25 11.84 20.55
N SER A 57 -8.80 11.48 21.72
CA SER A 57 -8.04 10.85 22.81
C SER A 57 -7.56 9.45 22.45
N TYR A 58 -8.39 8.68 21.72
CA TYR A 58 -8.03 7.35 21.23
C TYR A 58 -6.83 7.42 20.30
N TYR A 59 -6.88 8.26 19.25
CA TYR A 59 -5.77 8.38 18.30
C TYR A 59 -4.48 8.84 18.99
N PHE A 60 -4.53 9.89 19.80
CA PHE A 60 -3.36 10.35 20.55
C PHE A 60 -2.73 9.23 21.39
N SER A 61 -3.56 8.55 22.18
CA SER A 61 -3.09 7.47 23.06
C SER A 61 -2.53 6.30 22.26
N ARG A 62 -3.16 5.92 21.15
CA ARG A 62 -2.73 4.81 20.30
C ARG A 62 -1.36 5.08 19.68
N TYR A 63 -1.14 6.29 19.17
CA TYR A 63 0.17 6.69 18.65
C TYR A 63 1.24 6.70 19.75
N CYS A 64 0.97 7.31 20.91
CA CYS A 64 1.91 7.32 22.03
C CYS A 64 2.27 5.91 22.51
N GLU A 65 1.28 5.02 22.62
CA GLU A 65 1.48 3.65 23.06
C GLU A 65 2.29 2.85 22.03
N TRP A 66 1.94 2.93 20.74
CA TRP A 66 2.51 2.06 19.71
C TRP A 66 3.91 2.52 19.24
N PHE A 67 4.10 3.83 19.02
CA PHE A 67 5.36 4.36 18.48
C PHE A 67 6.49 4.41 19.53
N SER A 68 6.17 4.15 20.79
CA SER A 68 7.15 4.06 21.87
C SER A 68 7.65 2.63 22.16
N GLN A 69 7.20 1.62 21.39
CA GLN A 69 7.51 0.23 21.68
C GLN A 69 8.80 -0.28 21.03
N GLY A 70 9.65 -0.88 21.87
CA GLY A 70 10.71 -1.82 21.50
C GLY A 70 11.62 -1.38 20.35
N THR A 71 11.83 -2.32 19.42
CA THR A 71 12.75 -2.12 18.29
C THR A 71 12.24 -1.07 17.30
N TYR A 72 10.92 -0.87 17.20
CA TYR A 72 10.33 0.10 16.28
C TYR A 72 10.64 1.54 16.72
N ALA A 73 10.45 1.87 18.01
CA ALA A 73 10.83 3.16 18.56
C ALA A 73 12.33 3.45 18.37
N THR A 74 13.18 2.44 18.56
CA THR A 74 14.63 2.56 18.32
C THR A 74 14.94 2.86 16.84
N ALA A 75 14.23 2.22 15.90
CA ALA A 75 14.39 2.46 14.48
C ALA A 75 13.96 3.88 14.09
N LEU A 76 12.79 4.34 14.56
CA LEU A 76 12.31 5.71 14.31
C LEU A 76 13.27 6.77 14.86
N ALA A 77 13.90 6.52 16.01
CA ALA A 77 14.89 7.43 16.60
C ALA A 77 16.24 7.45 15.88
N SER A 78 16.55 6.43 15.07
CA SER A 78 17.89 6.23 14.48
C SER A 78 17.93 6.34 12.95
N ILE A 79 16.79 6.14 12.28
CA ILE A 79 16.71 6.03 10.82
C ILE A 79 15.70 7.06 10.31
N PRO A 80 16.09 7.98 9.41
CA PRO A 80 15.13 8.87 8.75
C PRO A 80 14.02 8.07 8.08
N SER A 81 12.77 8.52 8.19
CA SER A 81 11.62 7.82 7.58
C SER A 81 10.78 8.70 6.67
N VAL A 82 10.26 8.12 5.60
CA VAL A 82 9.16 8.68 4.80
C VAL A 82 8.01 7.69 4.91
N ASN A 83 6.94 8.11 5.58
CA ASN A 83 5.77 7.25 5.79
C ASN A 83 4.61 7.72 4.92
N MET A 84 3.68 6.82 4.67
CA MET A 84 2.34 7.12 4.21
C MET A 84 1.34 6.45 5.15
N TRP A 85 0.14 7.01 5.23
CA TRP A 85 -1.00 6.35 5.84
C TRP A 85 -1.76 5.45 4.85
N ASP A 86 -2.48 4.48 5.38
CA ASP A 86 -3.53 3.72 4.69
C ASP A 86 -4.86 3.81 5.47
N ASP A 87 -5.81 2.93 5.20
CA ASP A 87 -7.10 2.89 5.91
C ASP A 87 -6.96 2.57 7.39
N HIS A 88 -6.11 1.61 7.81
CA HIS A 88 -5.99 1.24 9.21
C HIS A 88 -5.35 2.32 10.10
N ASP A 89 -4.68 3.34 9.52
CA ASP A 89 -4.33 4.57 10.24
C ASP A 89 -5.59 5.35 10.69
N THR A 90 -6.70 5.13 9.99
CA THR A 90 -8.04 5.63 10.28
C THR A 90 -8.91 4.52 10.89
N ILE A 91 -9.62 3.77 10.06
CA ILE A 91 -10.35 2.53 10.32
C ILE A 91 -10.40 1.74 8.99
N ASP A 92 -10.43 0.43 9.07
CA ASP A 92 -10.55 -0.50 7.94
C ASP A 92 -11.53 -0.02 6.85
N GLY A 93 -11.12 -0.08 5.58
CA GLY A 93 -11.92 0.33 4.41
C GLY A 93 -12.23 1.82 4.29
N TYR A 94 -11.59 2.70 5.10
CA TYR A 94 -11.83 4.14 5.01
C TYR A 94 -11.55 4.68 3.59
N GLY A 95 -12.51 5.43 3.04
CA GLY A 95 -12.52 5.90 1.66
C GLY A 95 -13.33 5.02 0.70
N SER A 96 -13.65 3.78 1.08
CA SER A 96 -14.40 2.84 0.23
C SER A 96 -15.85 2.63 0.69
N TYR A 97 -16.28 3.32 1.74
CA TYR A 97 -17.66 3.33 2.19
C TYR A 97 -18.62 4.02 1.21
N PRO A 98 -19.94 3.73 1.26
CA PRO A 98 -20.94 4.53 0.58
C PRO A 98 -20.77 6.02 0.92
N GLU A 99 -21.01 6.89 -0.06
CA GLU A 99 -20.80 8.34 0.11
C GLU A 99 -21.56 8.93 1.30
N SER A 100 -22.79 8.45 1.56
CA SER A 100 -23.60 8.85 2.71
C SER A 100 -22.97 8.48 4.06
N THR A 101 -22.31 7.32 4.13
CA THR A 101 -21.59 6.86 5.32
C THR A 101 -20.30 7.65 5.48
N GLN A 102 -19.49 7.74 4.42
CA GLN A 102 -18.20 8.44 4.44
C GLN A 102 -18.34 9.93 4.79
N LYS A 103 -19.41 10.59 4.33
CA LYS A 103 -19.71 12.00 4.62
C LYS A 103 -20.55 12.22 5.88
N SER A 104 -20.85 11.17 6.64
CA SER A 104 -21.55 11.32 7.91
C SER A 104 -20.73 12.16 8.90
N SER A 105 -21.42 12.81 9.84
CA SER A 105 -20.76 13.71 10.80
C SER A 105 -19.71 12.98 11.65
N VAL A 106 -19.96 11.74 12.04
CA VAL A 106 -19.01 10.94 12.83
C VAL A 106 -17.81 10.52 11.98
N MET A 107 -18.02 10.02 10.76
CA MET A 107 -16.92 9.61 9.87
C MET A 107 -16.01 10.77 9.46
N THR A 108 -16.58 11.97 9.29
CA THR A 108 -15.78 13.18 9.02
C THR A 108 -14.86 13.49 10.20
N VAL A 109 -15.35 13.42 11.44
CA VAL A 109 -14.52 13.65 12.64
C VAL A 109 -13.44 12.57 12.78
N ILE A 110 -13.76 11.31 12.47
CA ILE A 110 -12.79 10.21 12.45
C ILE A 110 -11.67 10.51 11.45
N GLY A 111 -12.00 10.84 10.21
CA GLY A 111 -11.02 11.14 9.17
C GLY A 111 -10.19 12.39 9.43
N GLU A 112 -10.81 13.47 9.93
CA GLU A 112 -10.07 14.68 10.31
C GLU A 112 -9.10 14.40 11.47
N SER A 113 -9.53 13.59 12.44
CA SER A 113 -8.69 13.21 13.58
C SER A 113 -7.54 12.31 13.16
N SER A 114 -7.80 11.26 12.38
CA SER A 114 -6.76 10.34 11.89
C SER A 114 -5.74 11.10 11.05
N ARG A 115 -6.16 11.95 10.11
CA ARG A 115 -5.27 12.81 9.32
C ARG A 115 -4.41 13.70 10.21
N ARG A 116 -5.00 14.35 11.22
CA ARG A 116 -4.27 15.23 12.14
C ARG A 116 -3.17 14.48 12.87
N PHE A 117 -3.45 13.28 13.37
CA PHE A 117 -2.48 12.50 14.13
C PHE A 117 -1.45 11.79 13.25
N TYR A 118 -1.82 11.36 12.04
CA TYR A 118 -0.87 10.93 11.02
C TYR A 118 0.16 12.04 10.73
N LEU A 119 -0.31 13.25 10.41
CA LEU A 119 0.56 14.38 10.14
C LEU A 119 1.45 14.71 11.35
N LEU A 120 0.92 14.66 12.56
CA LEU A 120 1.66 14.96 13.77
C LEU A 120 2.76 13.94 14.08
N PHE A 121 2.41 12.65 14.12
CA PHE A 121 3.31 11.59 14.61
C PHE A 121 4.18 10.99 13.52
N GLN A 122 3.71 10.94 12.26
CA GLN A 122 4.45 10.29 11.18
C GLN A 122 5.17 11.28 10.27
N GLN A 123 4.66 12.51 10.15
CA GLN A 123 5.22 13.55 9.29
C GLN A 123 5.82 14.74 10.06
N HIS A 124 5.66 14.77 11.39
CA HIS A 124 6.10 15.87 12.25
C HIS A 124 5.63 17.25 11.78
N THR A 125 4.39 17.33 11.29
CA THR A 125 3.74 18.54 10.80
C THR A 125 2.32 18.65 11.34
N VAL A 126 1.65 19.76 11.04
CA VAL A 126 0.22 19.96 11.27
C VAL A 126 -0.47 20.36 9.96
N PRO A 127 -1.80 20.18 9.83
CA PRO A 127 -2.55 20.51 8.62
C PRO A 127 -2.25 21.88 8.03
N GLU A 128 -2.06 22.89 8.86
CA GLU A 128 -1.83 24.28 8.45
C GLU A 128 -0.44 24.52 7.85
N LEU A 129 0.50 23.60 8.07
CA LEU A 129 1.90 23.72 7.65
C LEU A 129 2.26 22.81 6.46
N THR A 130 1.37 21.92 6.01
CA THR A 130 1.68 20.93 4.96
C THR A 130 2.20 21.59 3.67
N SER A 131 1.53 22.63 3.19
CA SER A 131 1.98 23.35 1.98
C SER A 131 3.37 23.98 2.14
N ARG A 132 3.71 24.48 3.34
CA ARG A 132 5.03 25.05 3.64
C ARG A 132 6.10 23.96 3.76
N HIS A 133 5.73 22.77 4.22
CA HIS A 133 6.64 21.64 4.39
C HIS A 133 6.81 20.79 3.11
N GLY A 134 6.29 21.26 1.97
CA GLY A 134 6.56 20.66 0.66
C GLY A 134 5.63 19.51 0.28
N PHE A 135 4.53 19.32 1.00
CA PHE A 135 3.50 18.37 0.59
C PHE A 135 2.79 18.86 -0.67
N ILE A 136 2.51 17.92 -1.57
CA ILE A 136 1.79 18.15 -2.82
C ILE A 136 0.31 17.88 -2.55
N SER A 137 -0.50 18.93 -2.69
CA SER A 137 -1.95 18.86 -2.47
C SER A 137 -2.69 19.64 -3.56
N ALA A 138 -3.73 19.05 -4.12
CA ALA A 138 -4.66 19.72 -5.03
C ALA A 138 -5.89 20.30 -4.29
N GLY A 139 -5.72 20.61 -3.00
CA GLY A 139 -6.76 21.10 -2.09
C GLY A 139 -7.18 20.08 -1.04
N VAL A 140 -7.00 18.79 -1.32
CA VAL A 140 -7.21 17.66 -0.40
C VAL A 140 -6.01 16.71 -0.55
N GLY A 141 -5.58 16.13 0.57
CA GLY A 141 -4.51 15.14 0.63
C GLY A 141 -3.09 15.68 0.57
N GLU A 142 -2.16 14.79 0.93
CA GLU A 142 -0.76 15.11 1.25
C GLU A 142 0.20 14.11 0.58
N SER A 143 0.37 14.24 -0.74
CA SER A 143 1.39 13.46 -1.46
C SER A 143 2.79 14.02 -1.20
N ILE A 144 3.81 13.15 -1.24
CA ILE A 144 5.22 13.53 -1.04
C ILE A 144 5.99 13.22 -2.31
N LEU A 145 6.84 14.14 -2.76
CA LEU A 145 7.82 13.89 -3.82
C LEU A 145 9.18 14.38 -3.35
N THR A 146 10.11 13.44 -3.15
CA THR A 146 11.42 13.73 -2.56
C THR A 146 12.53 12.92 -3.21
N SER A 147 13.76 13.44 -3.15
CA SER A 147 14.97 12.74 -3.59
C SER A 147 15.56 11.94 -2.43
N LEU A 148 15.91 10.68 -2.68
CA LEU A 148 16.63 9.80 -1.75
C LEU A 148 18.15 9.81 -2.03
N GLY A 149 18.63 10.88 -2.67
CA GLY A 149 19.97 10.99 -3.22
C GLY A 149 19.95 11.24 -4.73
N PRO A 150 21.13 11.37 -5.38
CA PRO A 150 21.23 11.86 -6.74
C PRO A 150 20.62 10.93 -7.80
N SER A 151 20.40 9.65 -7.49
CA SER A 151 20.01 8.62 -8.46
C SER A 151 18.63 8.01 -8.23
N THR A 152 17.98 8.32 -7.10
CA THR A 152 16.69 7.73 -6.72
C THR A 152 15.78 8.81 -6.18
N SER A 153 14.56 8.88 -6.71
CA SER A 153 13.49 9.72 -6.19
C SER A 153 12.33 8.85 -5.71
N LEU A 154 11.55 9.35 -4.76
CA LEU A 154 10.39 8.69 -4.16
C LEU A 154 9.17 9.59 -4.32
N LEU A 155 8.13 9.06 -4.96
CA LEU A 155 6.78 9.57 -4.95
C LEU A 155 5.96 8.73 -3.96
N VAL A 156 5.39 9.38 -2.95
CA VAL A 156 4.35 8.80 -2.09
C VAL A 156 3.03 9.42 -2.51
N LEU A 157 2.14 8.62 -3.09
CA LEU A 157 0.83 9.07 -3.52
C LEU A 157 -0.17 8.89 -2.36
N ASP A 158 -0.78 9.98 -1.90
CA ASP A 158 -1.89 9.90 -0.95
C ASP A 158 -3.14 9.37 -1.66
N ALA A 159 -3.38 8.08 -1.48
CA ALA A 159 -4.47 7.33 -2.09
C ALA A 159 -5.69 7.18 -1.16
N ARG A 160 -5.75 7.90 -0.04
CA ARG A 160 -6.85 7.82 0.94
C ARG A 160 -7.64 9.11 1.07
N SER A 161 -6.99 10.28 1.04
CA SER A 161 -7.67 11.56 1.26
C SER A 161 -8.82 11.86 0.27
N GLU A 162 -8.62 11.55 -1.01
CA GLU A 162 -9.62 11.81 -2.07
C GLU A 162 -10.48 10.58 -2.41
N ARG A 163 -10.19 9.45 -1.77
CA ARG A 163 -10.75 8.16 -2.16
C ARG A 163 -12.27 8.11 -1.97
N THR A 164 -12.92 7.51 -2.95
CA THR A 164 -14.33 7.11 -2.96
C THR A 164 -14.43 5.70 -3.57
N LYS A 165 -15.62 5.07 -3.54
CA LYS A 165 -15.88 3.80 -4.24
C LYS A 165 -15.48 3.77 -5.73
N ASN A 166 -15.40 4.94 -6.37
CA ASN A 166 -15.21 5.05 -7.83
C ASN A 166 -13.95 5.81 -8.26
N MET A 167 -13.17 6.31 -7.32
CA MET A 167 -12.02 7.18 -7.59
C MET A 167 -11.03 7.07 -6.46
N VAL A 168 -9.74 6.88 -6.76
CA VAL A 168 -8.67 6.90 -5.76
C VAL A 168 -8.12 8.32 -5.59
N CYS A 169 -7.74 8.96 -6.68
CA CYS A 169 -7.31 10.36 -6.72
C CYS A 169 -7.98 11.10 -7.88
N SER A 170 -8.19 12.41 -7.68
CA SER A 170 -8.74 13.30 -8.68
C SER A 170 -7.75 13.58 -9.82
N ASP A 171 -8.28 13.93 -10.99
CA ASP A 171 -7.45 14.38 -12.12
C ASP A 171 -6.58 15.59 -11.75
N LYS A 172 -7.04 16.46 -10.84
CA LYS A 172 -6.27 17.61 -10.35
C LYS A 172 -5.02 17.15 -9.61
N THR A 173 -5.15 16.17 -8.71
CA THR A 173 -4.04 15.57 -7.97
C THR A 173 -3.04 14.91 -8.92
N TYR A 174 -3.51 14.09 -9.86
CA TYR A 174 -2.61 13.50 -10.85
C TYR A 174 -1.91 14.56 -11.70
N ASN A 175 -2.63 15.57 -12.19
CA ASN A 175 -2.03 16.63 -13.02
C ASN A 175 -0.94 17.38 -12.28
N LEU A 176 -1.18 17.76 -11.03
CA LEU A 176 -0.17 18.41 -10.20
C LEU A 176 1.04 17.49 -9.94
N ILE A 177 0.82 16.21 -9.63
CA ILE A 177 1.92 15.27 -9.39
C ILE A 177 2.79 15.12 -10.63
N PHE A 178 2.19 14.94 -11.82
CA PHE A 178 2.97 14.82 -13.04
C PHE A 178 3.67 16.12 -13.41
N GLU A 179 3.05 17.29 -13.22
CA GLU A 179 3.75 18.57 -13.37
C GLU A 179 5.03 18.59 -12.52
N LYS A 180 4.91 18.23 -11.24
CA LYS A 180 6.03 18.19 -10.29
C LYS A 180 7.09 17.14 -10.63
N LEU A 181 6.70 15.99 -11.19
CA LEU A 181 7.65 14.96 -11.64
C LEU A 181 8.60 15.46 -12.75
N TYR A 182 8.15 16.37 -13.60
CA TYR A 182 8.98 16.96 -14.66
C TYR A 182 9.85 18.14 -14.18
N GLU A 183 9.68 18.62 -12.94
CA GLU A 183 10.50 19.70 -12.37
C GLU A 183 11.80 19.15 -11.77
N ASP A 184 12.94 19.69 -12.20
CA ASP A 184 14.27 19.26 -11.75
C ASP A 184 14.51 19.45 -10.24
N ILE A 185 13.79 20.38 -9.60
CA ILE A 185 13.86 20.60 -8.14
C ILE A 185 13.31 19.41 -7.35
N HIS A 186 12.37 18.66 -7.94
CA HIS A 186 11.73 17.51 -7.31
C HIS A 186 12.33 16.18 -7.79
N VAL A 187 12.62 16.08 -9.09
CA VAL A 187 13.25 14.90 -9.69
C VAL A 187 14.52 15.33 -10.44
N PRO A 188 15.69 15.28 -9.78
CA PRO A 188 16.95 15.72 -10.36
C PRO A 188 17.31 14.97 -11.65
N GLN A 189 18.02 15.62 -12.57
CA GLN A 189 18.48 15.01 -13.85
C GLN A 189 19.36 13.75 -13.67
N GLY A 190 20.01 13.62 -12.53
CA GLY A 190 20.78 12.41 -12.16
C GLY A 190 19.93 11.20 -11.80
N THR A 191 18.61 11.37 -11.65
CA THR A 191 17.70 10.28 -11.26
C THR A 191 17.70 9.17 -12.31
N ARG A 192 17.77 7.93 -11.83
CA ARG A 192 17.74 6.70 -12.63
C ARG A 192 16.53 5.85 -12.28
N HIS A 193 16.04 5.96 -11.05
CA HIS A 193 14.88 5.25 -10.54
C HIS A 193 13.90 6.19 -9.85
N LEU A 194 12.62 6.05 -10.17
CA LEU A 194 11.51 6.60 -9.42
C LEU A 194 10.81 5.45 -8.68
N LEU A 195 10.85 5.50 -7.35
CA LEU A 195 10.04 4.64 -6.50
C LEU A 195 8.68 5.31 -6.32
N VAL A 196 7.59 4.57 -6.57
CA VAL A 196 6.21 5.04 -6.40
C VAL A 196 5.57 4.20 -5.31
N GLN A 197 5.30 4.82 -4.17
CA GLN A 197 4.72 4.16 -3.02
C GLN A 197 3.21 4.34 -3.00
N LEU A 198 2.51 3.22 -2.82
CA LEU A 198 1.06 3.09 -2.73
C LEU A 198 0.72 2.18 -1.54
N GLY A 199 -0.39 2.43 -0.85
CA GLY A 199 -0.84 1.55 0.24
C GLY A 199 -1.13 0.13 -0.26
N VAL A 200 -2.07 0.07 -1.21
CA VAL A 200 -2.52 -1.16 -1.86
C VAL A 200 -1.73 -1.44 -3.16
N PRO A 201 -1.34 -2.71 -3.45
CA PRO A 201 -0.60 -3.05 -4.67
C PRO A 201 -1.36 -2.71 -5.96
N ILE A 202 -0.69 -2.03 -6.89
CA ILE A 202 -1.29 -1.64 -8.17
C ILE A 202 -1.30 -2.80 -9.18
N ALA A 203 -0.36 -3.75 -9.08
CA ALA A 203 -0.33 -4.99 -9.85
C ALA A 203 -0.45 -6.18 -8.90
N TYR A 204 -1.58 -6.89 -8.98
CA TYR A 204 -1.94 -7.99 -8.07
C TYR A 204 -2.97 -8.92 -8.73
N PRO A 205 -3.11 -10.19 -8.32
CA PRO A 205 -4.11 -11.09 -8.90
C PRO A 205 -5.53 -10.53 -8.73
N ARG A 206 -6.32 -10.66 -9.81
CA ARG A 206 -7.69 -10.15 -9.83
C ARG A 206 -8.62 -11.13 -9.16
N LEU A 207 -9.40 -10.66 -8.19
CA LEU A 207 -10.37 -11.46 -7.46
C LEU A 207 -11.81 -11.36 -8.03
N VAL A 208 -11.94 -11.04 -9.33
CA VAL A 208 -13.21 -10.78 -10.05
C VAL A 208 -14.22 -11.96 -10.00
N PHE A 209 -13.80 -13.17 -9.62
CA PHE A 209 -14.71 -14.31 -9.45
C PHE A 209 -15.30 -14.43 -8.03
N ALA A 210 -14.74 -13.77 -7.01
CA ALA A 210 -15.32 -13.78 -5.67
C ALA A 210 -16.72 -13.14 -5.68
N GLU A 211 -16.92 -12.05 -6.44
CA GLU A 211 -18.22 -11.40 -6.63
C GLU A 211 -19.26 -12.32 -7.30
N ASN A 212 -18.87 -13.10 -8.32
CA ASN A 212 -19.77 -14.03 -9.03
C ASN A 212 -20.04 -15.32 -8.24
N LEU A 213 -19.11 -15.75 -7.39
CA LEU A 213 -19.32 -16.86 -6.47
C LEU A 213 -20.26 -16.44 -5.32
N MET A 214 -20.17 -15.19 -4.85
CA MET A 214 -20.96 -14.68 -3.71
C MET A 214 -22.47 -14.64 -3.95
N GLY A 215 -22.96 -14.64 -5.20
CA GLY A 215 -24.39 -14.78 -5.51
C GLY A 215 -24.98 -16.18 -5.18
N SER A 216 -24.15 -17.21 -5.06
CA SER A 216 -24.59 -18.58 -4.73
C SER A 216 -23.84 -19.22 -3.55
N VAL A 217 -22.90 -18.50 -2.94
CA VAL A 217 -21.90 -19.05 -2.01
C VAL A 217 -21.70 -18.17 -0.76
N GLY A 218 -22.80 -17.79 -0.11
CA GLY A 218 -22.72 -17.36 1.30
C GLY A 218 -22.23 -18.48 2.23
N SER A 219 -22.33 -19.75 1.80
CA SER A 219 -22.05 -20.93 2.65
C SER A 219 -20.64 -21.52 2.50
N VAL A 220 -19.99 -21.47 1.34
CA VAL A 220 -18.66 -22.13 1.16
C VAL A 220 -17.52 -21.21 1.60
N LEU A 221 -17.61 -19.89 1.39
CA LEU A 221 -16.59 -18.94 1.88
C LEU A 221 -16.63 -18.79 3.42
N GLY A 222 -17.82 -18.80 4.02
CA GLY A 222 -17.98 -18.84 5.48
C GLY A 222 -17.40 -20.12 6.12
N GLY A 223 -17.32 -21.22 5.37
CA GLY A 223 -16.68 -22.47 5.79
C GLY A 223 -15.14 -22.48 5.64
N ILE A 224 -14.58 -21.66 4.75
CA ILE A 224 -13.13 -21.60 4.49
C ILE A 224 -12.45 -20.51 5.36
N ALA A 225 -13.16 -19.44 5.72
CA ALA A 225 -12.63 -18.30 6.46
C ALA A 225 -12.77 -18.39 7.99
N GLY A 226 -13.35 -19.47 8.55
CA GLY A 226 -13.52 -19.62 10.00
C GLY A 226 -14.43 -18.55 10.58
N GLY A 227 -15.74 -18.71 10.40
CA GLY A 227 -16.75 -17.70 10.69
C GLY A 227 -16.61 -16.93 12.01
N LYS A 228 -16.53 -15.60 11.88
CA LYS A 228 -17.12 -14.56 12.73
C LYS A 228 -17.18 -13.26 11.92
N ASN A 229 -18.36 -12.62 11.89
CA ASN A 229 -18.69 -11.33 11.27
C ASN A 229 -18.40 -11.15 9.76
N VAL A 230 -19.26 -11.70 8.91
CA VAL A 230 -19.17 -11.59 7.44
C VAL A 230 -19.70 -10.24 6.90
N VAL A 231 -20.08 -9.29 7.77
CA VAL A 231 -20.71 -8.02 7.39
C VAL A 231 -20.07 -6.85 8.14
N ASN A 232 -19.74 -5.80 7.40
CA ASN A 232 -19.14 -4.58 7.89
C ASN A 232 -20.14 -3.84 8.81
N ARG A 233 -19.69 -3.46 10.01
CA ARG A 233 -20.54 -2.87 11.07
C ARG A 233 -21.08 -1.48 10.68
N LEU A 234 -20.45 -0.79 9.72
CA LEU A 234 -20.73 0.60 9.35
C LEU A 234 -21.78 0.77 8.26
N ASN A 235 -21.86 -0.16 7.31
CA ASN A 235 -22.79 -0.12 6.17
C ASN A 235 -23.62 -1.41 6.03
N GLY A 236 -23.20 -2.51 6.68
CA GLY A 236 -23.82 -3.85 6.55
C GLY A 236 -23.45 -4.60 5.27
N GLU A 237 -22.49 -4.11 4.47
CA GLU A 237 -22.00 -4.80 3.27
C GLU A 237 -21.05 -5.95 3.65
N PRO A 238 -20.91 -7.00 2.83
CA PRO A 238 -19.92 -8.05 3.08
C PRO A 238 -18.49 -7.50 3.10
N GLU A 239 -17.75 -7.77 4.17
CA GLU A 239 -16.35 -7.32 4.37
C GLU A 239 -15.45 -7.68 3.17
N LEU A 240 -15.57 -8.91 2.67
CA LEU A 240 -14.87 -9.36 1.46
C LEU A 240 -15.18 -8.53 0.21
N LEU A 241 -16.39 -7.97 0.07
CA LEU A 241 -16.71 -7.09 -1.06
C LEU A 241 -16.07 -5.70 -0.89
N ASP A 242 -15.95 -5.21 0.34
CA ASP A 242 -15.25 -3.95 0.63
C ASP A 242 -13.76 -4.10 0.28
N ASP A 243 -13.10 -5.17 0.76
CA ASP A 243 -11.69 -5.50 0.43
C ASP A 243 -11.44 -5.57 -1.09
N LEU A 244 -12.37 -6.17 -1.84
CA LEU A 244 -12.26 -6.32 -3.28
C LEU A 244 -12.33 -4.98 -4.02
N ASN A 245 -13.12 -4.04 -3.49
CA ASN A 245 -13.28 -2.71 -4.07
C ASN A 245 -12.10 -1.78 -3.71
N ASP A 246 -11.38 -2.04 -2.62
CA ASP A 246 -10.19 -1.28 -2.22
C ASP A 246 -9.02 -1.43 -3.19
N HIS A 247 -8.95 -2.57 -3.88
CA HIS A 247 -7.89 -2.83 -4.85
C HIS A 247 -7.95 -1.95 -6.09
N TRP A 248 -6.76 -1.56 -6.57
CA TRP A 248 -6.59 -0.94 -7.90
C TRP A 248 -7.14 -1.80 -9.04
N THR A 249 -7.19 -3.13 -8.86
CA THR A 249 -7.67 -4.07 -9.87
C THR A 249 -9.19 -4.18 -9.94
N ALA A 250 -9.91 -3.53 -9.01
CA ALA A 250 -11.35 -3.41 -9.00
C ALA A 250 -11.88 -2.76 -10.29
N LYS A 251 -13.10 -3.12 -10.67
CA LYS A 251 -13.72 -2.63 -11.91
C LYS A 251 -13.83 -1.11 -11.94
N SER A 252 -14.18 -0.50 -10.81
CA SER A 252 -14.34 0.95 -10.66
C SER A 252 -13.01 1.69 -10.85
N HIS A 253 -11.91 1.19 -10.28
CA HIS A 253 -10.60 1.84 -10.31
C HIS A 253 -9.77 1.56 -11.56
N LYS A 254 -10.15 0.55 -12.36
CA LYS A 254 -9.31 0.07 -13.47
C LYS A 254 -8.98 1.12 -14.54
N LEU A 255 -9.91 2.02 -14.85
CA LEU A 255 -9.66 3.08 -15.84
C LEU A 255 -8.61 4.07 -15.31
N GLU A 256 -8.83 4.56 -14.08
CA GLU A 256 -7.93 5.47 -13.38
C GLU A 256 -6.53 4.86 -13.21
N ARG A 257 -6.46 3.63 -12.69
CA ARG A 257 -5.24 2.84 -12.57
C ARG A 257 -4.45 2.80 -13.87
N ASN A 258 -5.09 2.38 -14.96
CA ASN A 258 -4.38 2.22 -16.23
C ASN A 258 -3.95 3.58 -16.80
N ASN A 259 -4.71 4.66 -16.54
CA ASN A 259 -4.29 6.02 -16.88
C ASN A 259 -3.05 6.43 -16.09
N PHE A 260 -3.01 6.16 -14.78
CA PHE A 260 -1.86 6.45 -13.92
C PHE A 260 -0.60 5.70 -14.39
N VAL A 261 -0.71 4.38 -14.61
CA VAL A 261 0.40 3.57 -15.15
C VAL A 261 0.87 4.08 -16.51
N ARG A 262 -0.04 4.40 -17.45
CA ARG A 262 0.35 4.93 -18.76
C ARG A 262 1.06 6.27 -18.68
N ARG A 263 0.63 7.16 -17.79
CA ARG A 263 1.32 8.44 -17.57
C ARG A 263 2.71 8.23 -16.97
N LEU A 264 2.88 7.28 -16.05
CA LEU A 264 4.19 6.87 -15.54
C LEU A 264 5.07 6.25 -16.64
N GLN A 265 4.49 5.49 -17.58
CA GLN A 265 5.24 4.90 -18.70
C GLN A 265 5.74 5.97 -19.64
N LYS A 266 4.90 6.97 -19.94
CA LYS A 266 5.31 8.16 -20.68
C LYS A 266 6.43 8.92 -19.95
N PHE A 267 6.30 9.12 -18.65
CA PHE A 267 7.34 9.76 -17.84
C PHE A 267 8.65 8.97 -17.90
N ALA A 268 8.59 7.64 -17.76
CA ALA A 268 9.74 6.75 -17.85
C ALA A 268 10.43 6.87 -19.22
N ASP A 269 9.67 6.91 -20.32
CA ASP A 269 10.21 7.07 -21.66
C ASP A 269 10.84 8.47 -21.89
N ASP A 270 10.14 9.53 -21.50
CA ASP A 270 10.58 10.92 -21.67
C ASP A 270 11.87 11.22 -20.87
N ARG A 271 11.96 10.69 -19.64
CA ARG A 271 13.06 11.00 -18.69
C ARG A 271 14.13 9.91 -18.61
N LYS A 272 13.91 8.75 -19.24
CA LYS A 272 14.74 7.54 -19.10
C LYS A 272 14.96 7.15 -17.63
N ILE A 273 13.86 7.15 -16.89
CA ILE A 273 13.83 6.77 -15.47
C ILE A 273 13.02 5.49 -15.30
N ARG A 274 13.60 4.49 -14.64
CA ARG A 274 12.90 3.24 -14.30
C ARG A 274 11.90 3.50 -13.16
N VAL A 275 10.64 3.15 -13.36
CA VAL A 275 9.60 3.24 -12.32
C VAL A 275 9.43 1.89 -11.61
N THR A 276 9.40 1.92 -10.28
CA THR A 276 9.13 0.75 -9.43
C THR A 276 8.09 1.11 -8.38
N PHE A 277 7.04 0.32 -8.27
CA PHE A 277 6.03 0.47 -7.23
C PHE A 277 6.43 -0.26 -5.94
N LEU A 278 6.13 0.34 -4.80
CA LEU A 278 6.27 -0.23 -3.46
C LEU A 278 4.90 -0.21 -2.80
N SER A 279 4.46 -1.33 -2.22
CA SER A 279 3.18 -1.37 -1.50
C SER A 279 3.13 -2.46 -0.42
N GLY A 280 2.09 -2.39 0.43
CA GLY A 280 1.82 -3.31 1.52
C GLY A 280 0.40 -3.87 1.44
N ASP A 281 -0.33 -3.78 2.57
CA ASP A 281 -1.77 -4.07 2.73
C ASP A 281 -2.17 -5.56 2.64
N VAL A 282 -1.77 -6.28 1.58
CA VAL A 282 -2.28 -7.64 1.27
C VAL A 282 -1.71 -8.81 2.12
N HIS A 283 -1.04 -8.50 3.24
CA HIS A 283 -0.45 -9.42 4.21
C HIS A 283 0.43 -10.57 3.65
N CYS A 284 0.99 -10.42 2.44
CA CYS A 284 1.89 -11.40 1.85
C CYS A 284 3.05 -10.74 1.11
N ALA A 285 4.04 -11.54 0.70
CA ALA A 285 5.14 -11.11 -0.13
C ALA A 285 4.88 -11.49 -1.59
N GLY A 286 5.30 -10.62 -2.52
CA GLY A 286 5.15 -10.90 -3.95
C GLY A 286 5.80 -9.85 -4.83
N VAL A 287 5.87 -10.14 -6.13
CA VAL A 287 6.24 -9.14 -7.14
C VAL A 287 5.26 -9.18 -8.29
N GLY A 288 4.51 -8.10 -8.49
CA GLY A 288 3.77 -7.86 -9.73
C GLY A 288 4.68 -7.19 -10.76
N ARG A 289 4.30 -7.22 -12.04
CA ARG A 289 4.94 -6.35 -13.04
C ARG A 289 3.99 -5.94 -14.16
N PHE A 290 4.19 -4.74 -14.65
CA PHE A 290 3.81 -4.36 -16.02
C PHE A 290 5.03 -4.53 -16.91
N PHE A 291 4.85 -4.92 -18.17
CA PHE A 291 5.96 -5.06 -19.12
C PHE A 291 5.45 -5.09 -20.56
N ALA A 292 6.33 -4.75 -21.50
CA ALA A 292 6.17 -5.09 -22.90
C ALA A 292 7.07 -6.29 -23.24
N LYS A 293 6.81 -6.96 -24.37
CA LYS A 293 7.69 -8.05 -24.85
C LYS A 293 8.94 -7.48 -25.55
N VAL A 294 9.60 -6.53 -24.91
CA VAL A 294 10.79 -5.82 -25.41
C VAL A 294 12.04 -6.40 -24.74
N SER A 295 13.09 -6.61 -25.53
CA SER A 295 14.37 -7.12 -25.05
C SER A 295 15.54 -6.25 -25.56
N PRO A 296 16.52 -5.93 -24.72
CA PRO A 296 16.64 -6.34 -23.32
C PRO A 296 15.76 -5.47 -22.38
N PRO A 297 15.50 -5.91 -21.12
CA PRO A 297 14.62 -5.21 -20.17
C PRO A 297 14.97 -3.73 -19.94
N GLU A 298 16.23 -3.38 -20.08
CA GLU A 298 16.75 -2.00 -20.00
C GLU A 298 16.09 -1.08 -21.03
N LYS A 299 15.57 -1.60 -22.16
CA LYS A 299 14.91 -0.80 -23.21
C LYS A 299 13.39 -0.75 -23.09
N ASP A 300 12.82 -1.52 -22.16
CA ASP A 300 11.38 -1.59 -21.97
C ASP A 300 10.95 -0.53 -20.95
N PHE A 301 10.44 0.63 -21.39
CA PHE A 301 9.91 1.64 -20.47
C PHE A 301 8.53 1.26 -19.91
N HIS A 302 7.87 0.22 -20.44
CA HIS A 302 6.66 -0.34 -19.86
C HIS A 302 6.94 -1.25 -18.67
N LEU A 303 8.20 -1.73 -18.54
CA LEU A 303 8.62 -2.56 -17.42
C LEU A 303 8.57 -1.79 -16.11
N MET A 304 7.62 -2.13 -15.25
CA MET A 304 7.48 -1.55 -13.92
C MET A 304 7.17 -2.66 -12.94
N TYR A 305 8.06 -2.87 -11.98
CA TYR A 305 7.86 -3.86 -10.92
C TYR A 305 6.98 -3.29 -9.82
N GLN A 306 6.12 -4.11 -9.24
CA GLN A 306 5.41 -3.86 -8.01
C GLN A 306 5.98 -4.76 -6.94
N ILE A 307 6.75 -4.21 -6.01
CA ILE A 307 7.23 -4.94 -4.84
C ILE A 307 6.13 -4.93 -3.80
N ILE A 308 5.70 -6.11 -3.37
CA ILE A 308 4.67 -6.28 -2.35
C ILE A 308 5.36 -6.78 -1.09
N SER A 309 5.34 -5.95 -0.05
CA SER A 309 5.94 -6.26 1.23
C SER A 309 5.07 -5.75 2.37
N SER A 310 4.24 -6.65 2.90
CA SER A 310 3.36 -6.33 4.04
C SER A 310 4.04 -6.64 5.37
N ALA A 311 3.76 -5.80 6.37
CA ALA A 311 4.46 -5.74 7.64
C ALA A 311 4.38 -7.04 8.47
N ILE A 312 5.34 -7.16 9.40
CA ILE A 312 5.55 -8.33 10.28
C ILE A 312 4.44 -8.48 11.35
N VAL A 313 3.53 -7.51 11.50
CA VAL A 313 2.59 -7.51 12.63
C VAL A 313 1.34 -8.37 12.41
N ASN A 314 0.84 -8.44 11.17
CA ASN A 314 -0.38 -9.18 10.87
C ASN A 314 -0.16 -10.64 10.49
N GLU A 315 -1.24 -11.42 10.55
CA GLU A 315 -1.24 -12.80 10.08
C GLU A 315 -1.31 -12.82 8.55
N PRO A 316 -0.51 -13.68 7.89
CA PRO A 316 -0.67 -13.87 6.46
C PRO A 316 -2.06 -14.39 6.09
N PRO A 317 -2.53 -14.16 4.85
CA PRO A 317 -3.81 -14.68 4.39
C PRO A 317 -3.88 -16.21 4.50
N PRO A 318 -5.07 -16.78 4.74
CA PRO A 318 -5.27 -18.23 4.78
C PRO A 318 -4.78 -18.92 3.49
N GLU A 319 -4.29 -20.15 3.61
CA GLU A 319 -3.71 -20.91 2.50
C GLU A 319 -4.66 -21.05 1.29
N GLY A 320 -5.96 -21.22 1.56
CA GLY A 320 -6.98 -21.30 0.51
C GLY A 320 -7.10 -20.02 -0.33
N VAL A 321 -6.97 -18.85 0.30
CA VAL A 321 -6.99 -17.55 -0.38
C VAL A 321 -5.74 -17.41 -1.27
N ILE A 322 -4.57 -17.79 -0.75
CA ILE A 322 -3.32 -17.77 -1.52
C ILE A 322 -3.36 -18.70 -2.72
N LYS A 323 -3.91 -19.91 -2.57
CA LYS A 323 -4.12 -20.86 -3.68
C LYS A 323 -5.04 -20.27 -4.75
N LEU A 324 -6.14 -19.64 -4.34
CA LEU A 324 -7.06 -18.97 -5.27
C LEU A 324 -6.36 -17.85 -6.04
N LEU A 325 -5.60 -16.99 -5.36
CA LEU A 325 -4.84 -15.90 -5.96
C LEU A 325 -3.85 -16.40 -7.02
N HIS A 326 -3.10 -17.47 -6.73
CA HIS A 326 -2.18 -18.09 -7.70
C HIS A 326 -2.90 -18.64 -8.93
N PHE A 327 -4.06 -19.28 -8.73
CA PHE A 327 -4.85 -19.84 -9.82
C PHE A 327 -5.49 -18.77 -10.72
N GLN A 328 -5.87 -17.63 -10.13
CA GLN A 328 -6.44 -16.50 -10.87
C GLN A 328 -5.40 -15.69 -11.62
N ASP A 329 -4.14 -15.70 -11.17
CA ASP A 329 -3.08 -14.97 -11.85
C ASP A 329 -2.82 -15.54 -13.25
N LYS A 330 -3.04 -14.69 -14.25
CA LYS A 330 -2.80 -14.93 -15.67
C LYS A 330 -2.16 -13.70 -16.25
N VAL A 331 -1.37 -13.88 -17.31
CA VAL A 331 -0.88 -12.75 -18.10
C VAL A 331 -2.08 -11.99 -18.67
N HIS A 332 -2.23 -10.74 -18.26
CA HIS A 332 -3.30 -9.86 -18.67
C HIS A 332 -2.79 -8.79 -19.62
N THR A 333 -3.58 -8.47 -20.63
CA THR A 333 -3.35 -7.27 -21.45
C THR A 333 -3.93 -6.04 -20.74
N MET A 334 -3.11 -5.02 -20.53
CA MET A 334 -3.59 -3.73 -20.03
C MET A 334 -4.39 -3.04 -21.14
N LYS A 335 -5.67 -2.74 -20.87
CA LYS A 335 -6.55 -2.09 -21.84
C LYS A 335 -6.36 -0.57 -21.85
N GLY A 336 -6.61 0.06 -23.00
CA GLY A 336 -6.64 1.50 -23.22
C GLY A 336 -5.95 1.87 -24.52
N ASP A 337 -6.06 3.14 -24.91
CA ASP A 337 -5.37 3.64 -26.09
C ASP A 337 -3.85 3.63 -25.84
N PRO A 338 -3.04 3.17 -26.81
CA PRO A 338 -1.59 3.25 -26.73
C PRO A 338 -1.14 4.71 -26.56
N LEU A 339 0.04 4.90 -25.95
CA LEU A 339 0.67 6.22 -25.97
C LEU A 339 0.90 6.67 -27.42
N PRO A 340 0.82 7.98 -27.75
CA PRO A 340 1.07 8.45 -29.10
C PRO A 340 2.45 7.99 -29.63
N GLY A 341 2.44 7.22 -30.72
CA GLY A 341 3.67 6.65 -31.31
C GLY A 341 4.11 5.30 -30.73
N ASP A 342 3.51 4.87 -29.62
CA ASP A 342 3.75 3.57 -29.02
C ASP A 342 2.90 2.49 -29.70
N LYS A 343 3.57 1.45 -30.19
CA LYS A 343 2.94 0.33 -30.91
C LYS A 343 2.98 -0.97 -30.11
N VAL A 344 3.57 -0.96 -28.92
CA VAL A 344 3.68 -2.18 -28.12
C VAL A 344 2.51 -2.31 -27.16
N THR A 345 2.22 -3.56 -26.79
CA THR A 345 1.17 -3.88 -25.84
C THR A 345 1.79 -4.06 -24.46
N THR A 346 1.26 -3.36 -23.46
CA THR A 346 1.59 -3.62 -22.06
C THR A 346 0.83 -4.84 -21.54
N TYR A 347 1.58 -5.76 -20.97
CA TYR A 347 1.09 -6.92 -20.22
C TYR A 347 1.28 -6.70 -18.72
N GLU A 348 0.54 -7.46 -17.94
CA GLU A 348 0.59 -7.48 -16.48
C GLU A 348 0.51 -8.93 -16.00
N ASP A 349 1.39 -9.33 -15.08
CA ASP A 349 1.36 -10.62 -14.37
C ASP A 349 1.98 -10.51 -12.98
N MET A 350 1.84 -11.58 -12.18
CA MET A 350 2.71 -11.81 -11.04
C MET A 350 4.00 -12.49 -11.46
N TYR A 351 5.12 -11.88 -11.11
CA TYR A 351 6.46 -12.39 -11.35
C TYR A 351 6.77 -13.58 -10.42
N PRO A 352 7.14 -14.75 -10.97
CA PRO A 352 7.42 -15.96 -10.18
C PRO A 352 8.79 -15.86 -9.50
N MET A 353 8.87 -15.07 -8.42
CA MET A 353 10.12 -14.80 -7.68
C MET A 353 10.56 -15.97 -6.78
N PHE A 354 9.62 -16.73 -6.22
CA PHE A 354 9.90 -17.64 -5.11
C PHE A 354 10.22 -19.05 -5.62
N THR A 355 11.50 -19.33 -5.84
CA THR A 355 11.94 -20.66 -6.32
C THR A 355 11.86 -21.76 -5.25
N THR A 356 11.97 -21.39 -3.97
CA THR A 356 11.96 -22.31 -2.81
C THR A 356 11.35 -21.60 -1.59
N ASP A 357 10.77 -22.36 -0.66
CA ASP A 357 10.24 -21.83 0.61
C ASP A 357 11.40 -21.44 1.56
N VAL A 358 11.07 -20.87 2.71
CA VAL A 358 12.00 -20.42 3.76
C VAL A 358 12.87 -21.54 4.33
N ASP A 359 12.46 -22.80 4.17
CA ASP A 359 13.16 -24.03 4.55
C ASP A 359 13.88 -24.71 3.37
N GLU A 360 14.02 -24.00 2.24
CA GLU A 360 14.67 -24.45 1.01
C GLU A 360 13.94 -25.56 0.24
N LYS A 361 12.74 -25.98 0.67
CA LYS A 361 11.95 -26.93 -0.10
C LYS A 361 11.35 -26.28 -1.34
N PRO A 362 11.14 -27.04 -2.44
CA PRO A 362 10.46 -26.54 -3.62
C PRO A 362 9.04 -26.04 -3.32
N LEU A 363 8.66 -24.91 -3.91
CA LEU A 363 7.29 -24.39 -3.87
C LEU A 363 6.51 -24.85 -5.10
N GLN A 364 5.24 -25.21 -4.92
CA GLN A 364 4.31 -25.40 -6.05
C GLN A 364 3.72 -24.07 -6.55
N MET A 365 3.79 -23.03 -5.72
CA MET A 365 3.21 -21.71 -5.92
C MET A 365 4.30 -20.67 -5.66
N ASP A 366 4.78 -20.06 -6.74
CA ASP A 366 6.04 -19.30 -6.78
C ASP A 366 5.84 -17.78 -6.92
N LYS A 367 4.60 -17.30 -6.87
CA LYS A 367 4.23 -15.88 -7.13
C LYS A 367 3.97 -15.07 -5.87
N LEU A 368 3.33 -15.67 -4.87
CA LEU A 368 3.03 -15.05 -3.57
C LEU A 368 3.50 -15.96 -2.44
N LEU A 369 4.09 -15.35 -1.41
CA LEU A 369 4.55 -16.04 -0.22
C LEU A 369 3.81 -15.51 1.01
N PRO A 370 2.91 -16.31 1.63
CA PRO A 370 2.13 -15.89 2.80
C PRO A 370 2.96 -15.95 4.07
N ARG A 371 3.91 -15.03 4.19
CA ARG A 371 4.81 -14.87 5.33
C ARG A 371 4.92 -13.39 5.68
N ARG A 372 5.02 -13.12 6.97
CA ARG A 372 5.51 -11.84 7.49
C ARG A 372 6.85 -11.54 6.85
N ASN A 373 7.02 -10.30 6.39
CA ASN A 373 8.22 -9.94 5.65
C ASN A 373 8.54 -8.44 5.76
N TYR A 374 9.69 -8.08 5.25
CA TYR A 374 10.08 -6.70 4.96
C TYR A 374 10.99 -6.70 3.74
N SER A 375 11.15 -5.55 3.08
CA SER A 375 12.07 -5.41 1.96
C SER A 375 13.20 -4.43 2.27
N GLN A 376 14.32 -4.60 1.57
CA GLN A 376 15.44 -3.66 1.58
C GLN A 376 15.92 -3.46 0.15
N GLY A 377 16.14 -2.19 -0.22
CA GLY A 377 16.65 -1.78 -1.52
C GLY A 377 18.11 -1.32 -1.44
N HIS A 378 18.90 -1.66 -2.45
CA HIS A 378 20.27 -1.19 -2.62
C HIS A 378 20.49 -0.68 -4.05
N PHE A 379 20.95 0.56 -4.20
CA PHE A 379 21.32 1.11 -5.50
C PHE A 379 22.76 0.74 -5.84
N ASN A 380 22.96 0.08 -6.98
CA ASN A 380 24.27 -0.31 -7.47
C ASN A 380 24.82 0.79 -8.38
N GLN A 381 25.89 1.46 -7.94
CA GLN A 381 26.50 2.58 -8.67
C GLN A 381 27.15 2.18 -10.02
N HIS A 382 27.55 0.91 -10.18
CA HIS A 382 28.24 0.45 -11.40
C HIS A 382 27.26 0.18 -12.54
N THR A 383 26.12 -0.42 -12.21
CA THR A 383 25.07 -0.79 -13.18
C THR A 383 23.93 0.23 -13.24
N SER A 384 23.91 1.18 -12.30
CA SER A 384 22.76 2.07 -12.05
C SER A 384 21.44 1.31 -11.78
N SER A 385 21.49 0.05 -11.39
CA SER A 385 20.31 -0.77 -11.06
C SER A 385 19.94 -0.64 -9.58
N ILE A 386 18.71 -1.03 -9.23
CA ILE A 386 18.32 -1.26 -7.83
C ILE A 386 18.15 -2.76 -7.60
N GLU A 387 18.71 -3.28 -6.52
CA GLU A 387 18.44 -4.62 -6.02
C GLU A 387 17.48 -4.51 -4.85
N ILE A 388 16.32 -5.16 -4.94
CA ILE A 388 15.36 -5.21 -3.84
C ILE A 388 15.27 -6.65 -3.35
N THR A 389 15.48 -6.85 -2.06
CA THR A 389 15.39 -8.16 -1.43
C THR A 389 14.26 -8.18 -0.42
N ILE A 390 13.30 -9.09 -0.61
CA ILE A 390 12.24 -9.39 0.36
C ILE A 390 12.74 -10.44 1.34
N PHE A 391 12.71 -10.13 2.64
CA PHE A 391 13.07 -11.03 3.73
C PHE A 391 11.82 -11.61 4.36
N ALA A 392 11.52 -12.88 4.05
CA ALA A 392 10.38 -13.60 4.60
C ALA A 392 10.76 -14.36 5.88
N GLU A 393 9.92 -14.28 6.91
CA GLU A 393 10.13 -14.94 8.20
C GLU A 393 10.14 -16.47 8.09
N LYS A 394 11.21 -17.11 8.59
CA LYS A 394 11.36 -18.57 8.67
C LYS A 394 10.42 -19.16 9.71
N VAL A 395 10.38 -18.57 10.91
CA VAL A 395 9.61 -19.04 12.06
C VAL A 395 8.72 -17.92 12.58
N ARG A 396 7.40 -18.16 12.60
CA ARG A 396 6.38 -17.17 12.99
C ARG A 396 6.61 -16.68 14.42
N GLY A 397 6.82 -15.37 14.59
CA GLY A 397 6.95 -14.74 15.91
C GLY A 397 8.13 -15.30 16.72
N GLY A 398 9.19 -15.74 16.03
CA GLY A 398 10.32 -16.43 16.67
C GLY A 398 10.87 -15.65 17.89
N PRO A 399 11.22 -16.35 18.99
CA PRO A 399 11.62 -15.68 20.22
C PRO A 399 12.86 -14.81 20.04
N GLU A 400 12.93 -13.69 20.78
CA GLU A 400 14.10 -12.80 20.86
C GLU A 400 15.42 -13.51 21.21
N HIS A 401 15.35 -14.79 21.59
CA HIS A 401 16.45 -15.61 22.11
C HIS A 401 17.04 -16.60 21.08
N ILE A 402 16.59 -16.60 19.81
CA ILE A 402 17.25 -17.43 18.78
C ILE A 402 18.66 -16.87 18.51
N PRO A 403 19.73 -17.69 18.57
CA PRO A 403 21.09 -17.24 18.31
C PRO A 403 21.23 -16.58 16.94
N ALA A 404 21.98 -15.47 16.89
CA ALA A 404 22.16 -14.57 15.73
C ALA A 404 22.66 -15.24 14.42
N ASN A 405 23.04 -16.51 14.47
CA ASN A 405 23.64 -17.24 13.35
C ASN A 405 22.58 -17.91 12.46
N ASP A 406 21.31 -17.95 12.87
CA ASP A 406 20.18 -18.32 12.01
C ASP A 406 19.25 -17.11 11.88
N LYS A 407 19.42 -16.35 10.79
CA LYS A 407 18.91 -14.97 10.57
C LYS A 407 17.37 -14.81 10.54
N GLY A 408 16.59 -15.76 11.08
CA GLY A 408 15.13 -15.75 11.26
C GLY A 408 14.30 -15.53 9.98
N THR A 409 14.93 -15.24 8.85
CA THR A 409 14.34 -14.82 7.59
C THR A 409 15.14 -15.37 6.42
N LYS A 410 14.48 -15.56 5.27
CA LYS A 410 15.10 -15.89 3.98
C LYS A 410 14.91 -14.73 3.01
N GLY A 411 15.99 -14.35 2.32
CA GLY A 411 15.97 -13.28 1.32
C GLY A 411 15.64 -13.79 -0.08
N TYR A 412 14.82 -13.03 -0.81
CA TYR A 412 14.51 -13.23 -2.22
C TYR A 412 14.77 -11.93 -2.97
N THR A 413 15.72 -11.92 -3.91
CA THR A 413 16.22 -10.71 -4.56
C THR A 413 15.68 -10.58 -5.98
N ILE A 414 15.23 -9.38 -6.34
CA ILE A 414 15.01 -8.97 -7.73
C ILE A 414 15.98 -7.87 -8.11
N HIS A 415 16.48 -7.97 -9.35
CA HIS A 415 17.33 -6.95 -9.97
C HIS A 415 16.46 -6.08 -10.88
N ILE A 416 16.40 -4.80 -10.57
CA ILE A 416 15.62 -3.80 -11.31
C ILE A 416 16.58 -2.99 -12.17
N PRO A 417 16.60 -3.20 -13.50
CA PRO A 417 17.58 -2.58 -14.38
C PRO A 417 17.29 -1.08 -14.56
N HIS A 418 18.36 -0.33 -14.77
CA HIS A 418 18.25 1.03 -15.29
C HIS A 418 17.60 1.04 -16.68
N LEU A 419 16.80 2.05 -16.97
CA LEU A 419 16.19 2.27 -18.28
C LEU A 419 17.17 3.04 -19.19
N VAL A 420 17.47 2.54 -20.39
CA VAL A 420 18.45 3.14 -21.33
C VAL A 420 17.82 3.76 -22.56
#